data_AF-A0A3D2QAV9-F1
#
_entry.id   AF-A0A3D2QAV9-F1
#
_cell.length_a   1.000
_cell.length_b   1.000
_cell.length_c   1.000
_cell.angle_alpha   90.00
_cell.angle_beta   90.00
_cell.angle_gamma   90.00
#
_symmetry.space_group_name_H-M   'P 1'
#
loop_
_entity.id
_entity.type
_entity.pdbx_description
1 polymer ?
#
loop_
_entity_poly.entity_id
_entity_poly.type
_entity_poly.pdbx_seq_one_letter_code
_entity_poly.pdbx_strand_id
1 'polypeptide(L)'
;MIFPLLLFLVPLVTAVLLFLNRGRSFRNLVVKTAAVLTGCLSLATAVTFFDRSAKASLGAGWLPAVMTAVDVAALATVLYYAWKYRYVLVAVLAAVQFSVISYFEVSTGPSIRSVWDFNIDNFALVMVLIVGIIGSLIAVFSLGYMALYHEHHPDVPERQPFFFFVVFLFLAAMFGIILSNNLLYMYTFWEVTSLCSFLLIGYARTEEAVRNAFKALWMNLLGGLAFALAILVLGQRFYTVELATLVELGRNNFPVELVVALLVFCGFTKSAMMPFSGWLLGAMVAPTPVSALLHSSTMVKAGVFLIIKLTPLLGGNHPGVMAMFVGGATFFFASCAAISQSDGKKVLAYSTIS
;
A
#
# COMPACT_ATOMS: atom_id res chain seq x y z
N MET A 1 -19.74 -0.45 -12.25
CA MET A 1 -18.99 0.81 -12.06
C MET A 1 -19.20 1.42 -10.68
N ILE A 2 -20.43 1.44 -10.14
CA ILE A 2 -20.70 2.08 -8.83
C ILE A 2 -20.01 1.34 -7.67
N PHE A 3 -20.14 0.01 -7.58
CA PHE A 3 -19.60 -0.74 -6.43
C PHE A 3 -18.08 -0.60 -6.22
N PRO A 4 -17.22 -0.71 -7.24
CA PRO A 4 -15.78 -0.55 -7.07
C PRO A 4 -15.38 0.86 -6.63
N LEU A 5 -16.07 1.88 -7.13
CA LEU A 5 -15.83 3.26 -6.74
C LEU A 5 -16.28 3.51 -5.29
N LEU A 6 -17.38 2.89 -4.86
CA LEU A 6 -17.84 2.93 -3.47
C LEU A 6 -16.86 2.21 -2.52
N LEU A 7 -16.18 1.14 -2.95
CA LEU A 7 -15.15 0.48 -2.14
C LEU A 7 -14.00 1.41 -1.76
N PHE A 8 -13.64 2.33 -2.66
CA PHE A 8 -12.65 3.37 -2.37
C PHE A 8 -13.25 4.54 -1.57
N LEU A 9 -14.43 5.04 -1.98
CA LEU A 9 -15.03 6.22 -1.38
C LEU A 9 -15.49 6.02 0.06
N VAL A 10 -16.08 4.87 0.40
CA VAL A 10 -16.63 4.65 1.75
C VAL A 10 -15.53 4.77 2.82
N PRO A 11 -14.39 4.07 2.72
CA PRO A 11 -13.27 4.26 3.65
C PRO A 11 -12.71 5.68 3.61
N LEU A 12 -12.59 6.32 2.44
CA LEU A 12 -12.05 7.68 2.32
C LEU A 12 -12.93 8.71 3.03
N VAL A 13 -14.24 8.70 2.78
CA VAL A 13 -15.21 9.59 3.44
C VAL A 13 -15.22 9.33 4.94
N THR A 14 -15.16 8.07 5.35
CA THR A 14 -15.05 7.68 6.76
C THR A 14 -13.81 8.28 7.41
N ALA A 15 -12.65 8.23 6.74
CA ALA A 15 -11.43 8.86 7.23
C ALA A 15 -11.66 10.36 7.48
N VAL A 16 -12.19 11.09 6.49
CA VAL A 16 -12.46 12.53 6.60
C VAL A 16 -13.42 12.84 7.76
N LEU A 17 -14.51 12.09 7.90
CA LEU A 17 -15.47 12.26 9.00
C LEU A 17 -14.82 12.07 10.37
N LEU A 18 -13.94 11.08 10.50
CA LEU A 18 -13.21 10.79 11.73
C LEU A 18 -12.11 11.81 12.03
N PHE A 19 -11.58 12.46 11.01
CA PHE A 19 -10.64 13.57 11.18
C PHE A 19 -11.35 14.83 11.69
N LEU A 20 -12.53 15.13 11.15
CA LEU A 20 -13.33 16.31 11.51
C LEU A 20 -13.99 16.19 12.89
N ASN A 21 -14.49 15.00 13.25
CA ASN A 21 -15.21 14.79 14.51
C ASN A 21 -14.43 13.90 15.48
N ARG A 22 -14.14 14.45 16.67
CA ARG A 22 -13.36 13.77 17.73
C ARG A 22 -14.23 13.05 18.78
N GLY A 23 -15.54 13.09 18.66
CA GLY A 23 -16.46 12.49 19.63
C GLY A 23 -16.37 10.96 19.68
N ARG A 24 -16.22 10.38 20.88
CA ARG A 24 -16.08 8.92 21.08
C ARG A 24 -17.30 8.13 20.57
N SER A 25 -18.52 8.59 20.89
CA SER A 25 -19.76 7.92 20.45
C SER A 25 -19.92 7.96 18.94
N PHE A 26 -19.73 9.14 18.34
CA PHE A 26 -19.76 9.33 16.89
C PHE A 26 -18.75 8.44 16.17
N ARG A 27 -17.50 8.43 16.64
CA ARG A 27 -16.45 7.55 16.10
C ARG A 27 -16.86 6.08 16.14
N ASN A 28 -17.34 5.59 17.28
CA ASN A 28 -17.71 4.18 17.42
C ASN A 28 -18.84 3.80 16.45
N LEU A 29 -19.82 4.67 16.25
CA LEU A 29 -20.90 4.46 15.29
C LEU A 29 -20.39 4.48 13.85
N VAL A 30 -19.59 5.49 13.49
CA VAL A 30 -19.03 5.67 12.15
C VAL A 30 -18.12 4.52 11.77
N VAL A 31 -17.23 4.07 12.66
CA VAL A 31 -16.33 2.94 12.39
C VAL A 31 -17.12 1.65 12.18
N LYS A 32 -18.13 1.36 13.02
CA LYS A 32 -18.97 0.15 12.87
C LYS A 32 -19.77 0.17 11.58
N THR A 33 -20.43 1.28 11.28
CA THR A 33 -21.23 1.43 10.06
C THR A 33 -20.37 1.33 8.81
N ALA A 34 -19.23 2.03 8.77
CA ALA A 34 -18.29 1.96 7.66
C ALA A 34 -17.68 0.56 7.48
N ALA A 35 -17.37 -0.14 8.57
CA ALA A 35 -16.85 -1.51 8.52
C ALA A 35 -17.88 -2.48 7.90
N VAL A 36 -19.13 -2.44 8.36
CA VAL A 36 -20.21 -3.26 7.79
C VAL A 36 -20.44 -2.92 6.33
N LEU A 37 -20.52 -1.63 5.99
CA LEU A 37 -20.69 -1.19 4.60
C LEU A 37 -19.54 -1.66 3.70
N THR A 38 -18.29 -1.51 4.15
CA THR A 38 -17.11 -1.94 3.37
C THR A 38 -17.10 -3.46 3.18
N GLY A 39 -17.41 -4.23 4.22
CA GLY A 39 -17.52 -5.69 4.14
C GLY A 39 -18.62 -6.12 3.17
N CYS A 40 -19.83 -5.58 3.30
CA CYS A 40 -20.95 -5.87 2.40
C CYS A 40 -20.66 -5.45 0.95
N LEU A 41 -20.06 -4.27 0.74
CA LEU A 41 -19.65 -3.80 -0.59
C LEU A 41 -18.59 -4.72 -1.21
N SER A 42 -17.65 -5.25 -0.40
CA SER A 42 -16.62 -6.17 -0.91
C SER A 42 -17.23 -7.48 -1.38
N LEU A 43 -18.18 -8.04 -0.62
CA LEU A 43 -18.95 -9.22 -1.01
C LEU A 43 -19.81 -8.96 -2.25
N ALA A 44 -20.54 -7.84 -2.27
CA ALA A 44 -21.36 -7.46 -3.41
C ALA A 44 -20.52 -7.27 -4.68
N THR A 45 -19.35 -6.63 -4.57
CA THR A 45 -18.42 -6.46 -5.70
C THR A 45 -17.90 -7.81 -6.18
N ALA A 46 -17.50 -8.70 -5.27
CA ALA A 46 -17.04 -10.03 -5.64
C ALA A 46 -18.12 -10.84 -6.36
N VAL A 47 -19.36 -10.88 -5.85
CA VAL A 47 -20.46 -11.63 -6.46
C VAL A 47 -20.88 -11.06 -7.82
N THR A 48 -20.92 -9.73 -7.94
CA THR A 48 -21.39 -9.07 -9.17
C THR A 48 -20.39 -9.14 -10.32
N PHE A 49 -19.09 -9.13 -10.01
CA PHE A 49 -18.01 -9.16 -11.00
C PHE A 49 -17.31 -10.53 -11.09
N PHE A 50 -17.79 -11.56 -10.38
CA PHE A 50 -17.25 -12.90 -10.50
C PHE A 50 -17.36 -13.38 -11.95
N ASP A 51 -16.22 -13.77 -12.54
CA ASP A 51 -16.10 -14.21 -13.93
C ASP A 51 -16.44 -13.14 -14.99
N ARG A 52 -16.51 -11.86 -14.58
CA ARG A 52 -16.75 -10.72 -15.47
C ARG A 52 -15.65 -9.69 -15.28
N SER A 53 -14.80 -9.52 -16.30
CA SER A 53 -13.82 -8.43 -16.29
C SER A 53 -14.51 -7.08 -16.45
N ALA A 54 -14.32 -6.16 -15.51
CA ALA A 54 -14.82 -4.80 -15.60
C ALA A 54 -13.65 -3.82 -15.78
N LYS A 55 -13.67 -3.10 -16.89
CA LYS A 55 -12.72 -2.02 -17.18
C LYS A 55 -13.45 -0.69 -17.08
N ALA A 56 -12.82 0.28 -16.46
CA ALA A 56 -13.38 1.60 -16.25
C ALA A 56 -12.34 2.66 -16.59
N SER A 57 -12.71 3.66 -17.37
CA SER A 57 -12.01 4.94 -17.38
C SER A 57 -12.85 5.92 -16.59
N LEU A 58 -12.19 6.72 -15.75
CA LEU A 58 -12.92 7.79 -15.05
C LEU A 58 -13.16 8.99 -15.95
N GLY A 59 -12.52 9.11 -17.12
CA GLY A 59 -12.75 10.17 -18.12
C GLY A 59 -12.68 11.59 -17.58
N ALA A 60 -12.19 11.76 -16.36
CA ALA A 60 -12.34 12.94 -15.54
C ALA A 60 -11.03 13.70 -15.58
N GLY A 61 -11.00 14.80 -16.33
CA GLY A 61 -9.81 15.65 -16.45
C GLY A 61 -9.30 16.22 -15.13
N TRP A 62 -10.10 16.20 -14.06
CA TRP A 62 -9.71 16.64 -12.72
C TRP A 62 -8.97 15.57 -11.91
N LEU A 63 -9.12 14.29 -12.24
CA LEU A 63 -8.59 13.19 -11.43
C LEU A 63 -7.05 13.18 -11.36
N PRO A 64 -6.30 13.37 -12.47
CA PRO A 64 -4.85 13.49 -12.41
C PRO A 64 -4.40 14.61 -11.47
N ALA A 65 -5.03 15.79 -11.56
CA ALA A 65 -4.70 16.93 -10.69
C ALA A 65 -4.92 16.62 -9.20
N VAL A 66 -5.96 15.85 -8.88
CA VAL A 66 -6.19 15.39 -7.50
C VAL A 66 -5.12 14.40 -7.05
N MET A 67 -4.68 13.48 -7.91
CA MET A 67 -3.61 12.53 -7.58
C MET A 67 -2.28 13.25 -7.34
N THR A 68 -1.91 14.19 -8.22
CA THR A 68 -0.72 15.04 -8.04
C THR A 68 -0.82 15.84 -6.73
N ALA A 69 -1.99 16.39 -6.40
CA ALA A 69 -2.18 17.11 -5.14
C ALA A 69 -2.01 16.21 -3.90
N VAL A 70 -2.46 14.95 -3.98
CA VAL A 70 -2.24 13.94 -2.93
C VAL A 70 -0.76 13.60 -2.79
N ASP A 71 -0.04 13.43 -3.90
CA ASP A 71 1.41 13.17 -3.88
C ASP A 71 2.21 14.33 -3.29
N VAL A 72 1.84 15.58 -3.62
CA VAL A 72 2.43 16.77 -3.01
C VAL A 72 2.17 16.80 -1.50
N ALA A 73 0.95 16.49 -1.05
CA ALA A 73 0.62 16.43 0.37
C ALA A 73 1.38 15.32 1.10
N ALA A 74 1.53 14.15 0.47
CA ALA A 74 2.31 13.04 1.01
C ALA A 74 3.78 13.42 1.14
N LEU A 75 4.38 14.00 0.09
CA LEU A 75 5.76 14.51 0.12
C LEU A 75 5.95 15.54 1.22
N ALA A 76 5.08 16.56 1.29
CA ALA A 76 5.18 17.62 2.30
C ALA A 76 5.15 17.04 3.72
N THR A 77 4.31 16.02 3.95
CA THR A 77 4.23 15.32 5.23
C THR A 77 5.53 14.55 5.53
N VAL A 78 6.06 13.80 4.56
CA VAL A 78 7.33 13.07 4.72
C VAL A 78 8.49 14.02 4.99
N LEU A 79 8.61 15.12 4.23
CA LEU A 79 9.65 16.13 4.40
C LEU A 79 9.55 16.82 5.76
N TYR A 80 8.34 17.16 6.22
CA TYR A 80 8.14 17.74 7.54
C TYR A 80 8.66 16.82 8.65
N TYR A 81 8.30 15.53 8.62
CA TYR A 81 8.77 14.57 9.61
C TYR A 81 10.27 14.29 9.49
N ALA A 82 10.79 14.16 8.27
CA ALA A 82 12.21 13.94 8.02
C ALA A 82 13.05 15.12 8.52
N TRP A 83 12.61 16.36 8.32
CA TRP A 83 13.25 17.56 8.86
C TRP A 83 13.18 17.59 10.38
N LYS A 84 11.99 17.37 10.95
CA LYS A 84 11.76 17.39 12.41
C LYS A 84 12.66 16.39 13.16
N TYR A 85 12.86 15.19 12.61
CA TYR A 85 13.65 14.13 13.24
C TYR A 85 15.05 13.96 12.62
N ARG A 86 15.47 14.87 11.72
CA ARG A 86 16.79 14.89 11.06
C ARG A 86 17.15 13.63 10.26
N TYR A 87 16.18 12.95 9.67
CA TYR A 87 16.40 11.80 8.78
C TYR A 87 16.62 12.25 7.33
N VAL A 88 17.85 12.67 7.00
CA VAL A 88 18.21 13.23 5.68
C VAL A 88 17.96 12.23 4.54
N LEU A 89 18.28 10.95 4.73
CA LEU A 89 18.10 9.91 3.71
C LEU A 89 16.64 9.81 3.25
N VAL A 90 15.69 9.89 4.18
CA VAL A 90 14.25 9.85 3.87
C VAL A 90 13.82 11.09 3.09
N ALA A 91 14.32 12.27 3.48
CA ALA A 91 14.02 13.50 2.75
C ALA A 91 14.56 13.45 1.31
N VAL A 92 15.79 12.97 1.13
CA VAL A 92 16.41 12.84 -0.20
C VAL A 92 15.66 11.82 -1.06
N LEU A 93 15.37 10.62 -0.54
CA LEU A 93 14.65 9.60 -1.29
C LEU A 93 13.26 10.10 -1.72
N ALA A 94 12.50 10.72 -0.82
CA ALA A 94 11.18 11.26 -1.13
C ALA A 94 11.25 12.38 -2.18
N ALA A 95 12.22 13.29 -2.07
CA ALA A 95 12.41 14.37 -3.04
C ALA A 95 12.82 13.86 -4.43
N VAL A 96 13.75 12.91 -4.50
CA VAL A 96 14.19 12.30 -5.77
C VAL A 96 13.02 11.58 -6.43
N GLN A 97 12.30 10.75 -5.66
CA GLN A 97 11.15 10.00 -6.14
C GLN A 97 10.05 10.92 -6.70
N PHE A 98 9.68 11.98 -5.98
CA PHE A 98 8.71 12.96 -6.45
C PHE A 98 9.20 13.72 -7.69
N SER A 99 10.48 14.04 -7.75
CA SER A 99 11.08 14.72 -8.91
C SER A 99 11.00 13.88 -10.18
N VAL A 100 11.22 12.56 -10.08
CA VAL A 100 11.11 11.62 -11.21
C VAL A 100 9.68 11.60 -11.77
N ILE A 101 8.67 11.49 -10.90
CA ILE A 101 7.26 11.49 -11.33
C ILE A 101 6.83 12.85 -11.88
N SER A 102 7.20 13.94 -11.21
CA SER A 102 6.87 15.30 -11.67
C SER A 102 7.50 15.59 -13.03
N TYR A 103 8.75 15.17 -13.24
CA TYR A 103 9.40 15.26 -14.55
C TYR A 103 8.62 14.48 -15.60
N PHE A 104 8.23 13.24 -15.29
CA PHE A 104 7.45 12.40 -16.20
C PHE A 104 6.10 13.02 -16.58
N GLU A 105 5.35 13.54 -15.59
CA GLU A 105 4.05 14.20 -15.81
C GLU A 105 4.16 15.42 -16.72
N VAL A 106 5.24 16.19 -16.61
CA VAL A 106 5.48 17.37 -17.46
C VAL A 106 6.01 16.99 -18.84
N SER A 107 6.91 16.01 -18.93
CA SER A 107 7.59 15.68 -20.19
C SER A 107 6.74 14.81 -21.11
N THR A 108 6.22 13.70 -20.58
CA THR A 108 5.65 12.60 -21.37
C THR A 108 4.18 12.39 -21.03
N GLY A 109 3.76 12.79 -19.82
CA GLY A 109 2.37 12.76 -19.37
C GLY A 109 1.35 13.30 -20.39
N PRO A 110 1.55 14.46 -21.04
CA PRO A 110 0.55 15.01 -21.97
C PRO A 110 0.34 14.16 -23.23
N SER A 111 1.34 13.35 -23.59
CA SER A 111 1.32 12.50 -24.79
C SER A 111 0.68 11.12 -24.54
N ILE A 112 0.53 10.71 -23.27
CA ILE A 112 0.01 9.41 -22.89
C ILE A 112 -1.44 9.57 -22.43
N ARG A 113 -2.37 8.89 -23.11
CA ARG A 113 -3.75 8.75 -22.63
C ARG A 113 -3.97 7.31 -22.19
N SER A 114 -4.32 7.13 -20.91
CA SER A 114 -4.84 5.85 -20.45
C SER A 114 -6.27 5.67 -21.00
N VAL A 115 -6.49 4.52 -21.63
CA VAL A 115 -7.79 4.04 -22.11
C VAL A 115 -8.61 3.47 -20.96
N TRP A 116 -7.97 2.77 -20.01
CA TRP A 116 -8.64 2.17 -18.85
C TRP A 116 -7.86 2.45 -17.57
N ASP A 117 -8.41 3.30 -16.70
CA ASP A 117 -7.78 3.67 -15.44
C ASP A 117 -7.90 2.59 -14.35
N PHE A 118 -9.01 1.83 -14.37
CA PHE A 118 -9.30 0.75 -13.43
C PHE A 118 -9.62 -0.53 -14.16
N ASN A 119 -9.16 -1.65 -13.60
CA ASN A 119 -9.38 -2.97 -14.15
C ASN A 119 -9.63 -3.97 -13.01
N ILE A 120 -10.79 -4.61 -13.06
CA ILE A 120 -11.23 -5.59 -12.07
C ILE A 120 -11.21 -6.95 -12.74
N ASP A 121 -10.28 -7.79 -12.30
CA ASP A 121 -10.17 -9.19 -12.65
C ASP A 121 -10.41 -10.08 -11.43
N ASN A 122 -10.51 -11.39 -11.67
CA ASN A 122 -10.78 -12.37 -10.62
C ASN A 122 -9.75 -12.29 -9.47
N PHE A 123 -8.49 -11.99 -9.78
CA PHE A 123 -7.45 -11.84 -8.75
C PHE A 123 -7.63 -10.57 -7.91
N ALA A 124 -7.97 -9.43 -8.54
CA ALA A 124 -8.33 -8.22 -7.82
C ALA A 124 -9.55 -8.44 -6.90
N LEU A 125 -10.53 -9.23 -7.32
CA LEU A 125 -11.69 -9.57 -6.47
C LEU A 125 -11.31 -10.35 -5.21
N VAL A 126 -10.39 -11.30 -5.31
CA VAL A 126 -9.85 -12.01 -4.14
C VAL A 126 -9.20 -11.02 -3.17
N MET A 127 -8.41 -10.08 -3.69
CA MET A 127 -7.79 -9.03 -2.86
C MET A 127 -8.81 -8.07 -2.27
N VAL A 128 -9.87 -7.70 -3.01
CA VAL A 128 -10.99 -6.90 -2.51
C VAL A 128 -11.67 -7.57 -1.32
N LEU A 129 -11.90 -8.89 -1.39
CA LEU A 129 -12.49 -9.66 -0.28
C LEU A 129 -11.57 -9.70 0.94
N ILE A 130 -10.28 -9.98 0.74
CA ILE A 130 -9.29 -10.00 1.81
C ILE A 130 -9.23 -8.64 2.53
N VAL A 131 -9.08 -7.55 1.78
CA VAL A 131 -8.99 -6.20 2.34
C VAL A 131 -10.32 -5.76 2.95
N GLY A 132 -11.44 -6.01 2.28
CA GLY A 132 -12.76 -5.58 2.75
C GLY A 132 -13.24 -6.32 3.99
N ILE A 133 -13.14 -7.64 4.01
CA ILE A 133 -13.60 -8.46 5.14
C ILE A 133 -12.61 -8.36 6.31
N ILE A 134 -11.32 -8.64 6.09
CA ILE A 134 -10.36 -8.64 7.20
C ILE A 134 -10.10 -7.21 7.67
N GLY A 135 -10.01 -6.23 6.77
CA GLY A 135 -9.83 -4.82 7.13
C GLY A 135 -11.00 -4.26 7.95
N SER A 136 -12.25 -4.61 7.61
CA SER A 136 -13.42 -4.19 8.39
C SER A 136 -13.44 -4.84 9.78
N LEU A 137 -13.11 -6.12 9.90
CA LEU A 137 -13.00 -6.81 11.19
C LEU A 137 -11.91 -6.18 12.08
N ILE A 138 -10.75 -5.86 11.50
CA ILE A 138 -9.66 -5.18 12.24
C ILE A 138 -10.10 -3.79 12.69
N ALA A 139 -10.83 -3.03 11.86
CA ALA A 139 -11.35 -1.71 12.23
C ALA A 139 -12.30 -1.79 13.43
N VAL A 140 -13.21 -2.78 13.47
CA VAL A 140 -14.12 -3.00 14.60
C VAL A 140 -13.36 -3.47 15.84
N PHE A 141 -12.44 -4.44 15.69
CA PHE A 141 -11.59 -4.92 16.79
C PHE A 141 -10.78 -3.79 17.43
N SER A 142 -10.27 -2.86 16.62
CA SER A 142 -9.48 -1.72 17.08
C SER A 142 -10.24 -0.81 18.05
N LEU A 143 -11.59 -0.74 18.00
CA LEU A 143 -12.38 0.10 18.90
C LEU A 143 -12.23 -0.33 20.37
N GLY A 144 -12.35 -1.64 20.63
CA GLY A 144 -12.20 -2.19 21.97
C GLY A 144 -10.74 -2.21 22.40
N TYR A 145 -9.85 -2.63 21.50
CA TYR A 145 -8.42 -2.72 21.80
C TYR A 145 -7.81 -1.37 22.14
N MET A 146 -8.12 -0.31 21.38
CA MET A 146 -7.55 1.02 21.64
C MET A 146 -8.02 1.63 22.96
N ALA A 147 -9.26 1.35 23.39
CA ALA A 147 -9.74 1.78 24.70
C ALA A 147 -8.89 1.14 25.81
N LEU A 148 -8.75 -0.18 25.78
CA LEU A 148 -7.95 -0.94 26.74
C LEU A 148 -6.45 -0.60 26.68
N TYR A 149 -5.92 -0.34 25.49
CA TYR A 149 -4.50 -0.03 25.28
C TYR A 149 -4.08 1.24 26.02
N HIS A 150 -4.89 2.30 26.00
CA HIS A 150 -4.59 3.55 26.69
C HIS A 150 -4.81 3.45 28.20
N GLU A 151 -5.68 2.54 28.66
CA GLU A 151 -5.79 2.22 30.10
C GLU A 151 -4.50 1.59 30.64
N HIS A 152 -3.82 0.77 29.82
CA HIS A 152 -2.57 0.10 30.21
C HIS A 152 -1.30 0.91 29.89
N HIS A 153 -1.39 1.93 29.04
CA HIS A 153 -0.26 2.79 28.62
C HIS A 153 -0.64 4.27 28.77
N PRO A 154 -0.77 4.78 30.00
CA PRO A 154 -1.19 6.16 30.26
C PRO A 154 -0.16 7.21 29.80
N ASP A 155 1.08 6.80 29.54
CA ASP A 155 2.16 7.61 28.99
C ASP A 155 2.00 7.89 27.48
N VAL A 156 1.20 7.08 26.77
CA VAL A 156 0.96 7.26 25.34
C VAL A 156 -0.13 8.30 25.11
N PRO A 157 0.11 9.35 24.30
CA PRO A 157 -0.89 10.39 24.07
C PRO A 157 -2.14 9.83 23.39
N GLU A 158 -3.31 10.10 23.97
CA GLU A 158 -4.59 9.60 23.47
C GLU A 158 -4.97 10.28 22.14
N ARG A 159 -4.65 9.59 21.03
CA ARG A 159 -4.83 10.09 19.66
C ARG A 159 -5.70 9.15 18.83
N GLN A 160 -6.70 8.55 19.46
CA GLN A 160 -7.59 7.58 18.82
C GLN A 160 -8.29 8.12 17.55
N PRO A 161 -8.79 9.37 17.47
CA PRO A 161 -9.37 9.89 16.22
C PRO A 161 -8.36 9.88 15.05
N PHE A 162 -7.10 10.25 15.32
CA PHE A 162 -6.02 10.20 14.34
C PHE A 162 -5.71 8.75 13.94
N PHE A 163 -5.68 7.82 14.88
CA PHE A 163 -5.49 6.40 14.59
C PHE A 163 -6.53 5.88 13.58
N PHE A 164 -7.82 6.11 13.83
CA PHE A 164 -8.86 5.62 12.93
C PHE A 164 -8.90 6.37 11.60
N PHE A 165 -8.60 7.67 11.58
CA PHE A 165 -8.39 8.41 10.34
C PHE A 165 -7.35 7.71 9.46
N VAL A 166 -6.18 7.38 10.02
CA VAL A 166 -5.10 6.73 9.25
C VAL A 166 -5.47 5.30 8.86
N VAL A 167 -6.15 4.52 9.71
CA VAL A 167 -6.63 3.17 9.35
C VAL A 167 -7.58 3.20 8.15
N PHE A 168 -8.57 4.08 8.14
CA PHE A 168 -9.52 4.17 7.03
C PHE A 168 -8.91 4.78 5.76
N LEU A 169 -7.98 5.73 5.90
CA LEU A 169 -7.18 6.24 4.78
C LEU A 169 -6.32 5.15 4.17
N PHE A 170 -5.72 4.30 5.01
CA PHE A 170 -4.94 3.15 4.59
C PHE A 170 -5.81 2.13 3.84
N LEU A 171 -7.02 1.82 4.34
CA LEU A 171 -7.97 0.92 3.65
C LEU A 171 -8.41 1.50 2.30
N ALA A 172 -8.68 2.80 2.22
CA ALA A 172 -9.00 3.47 0.96
C ALA A 172 -7.86 3.32 -0.06
N ALA A 173 -6.63 3.62 0.36
CA ALA A 173 -5.46 3.51 -0.50
C ALA A 173 -5.23 2.06 -0.97
N MET A 174 -5.45 1.06 -0.11
CA MET A 174 -5.35 -0.35 -0.51
C MET A 174 -6.37 -0.74 -1.59
N PHE A 175 -7.64 -0.32 -1.47
CA PHE A 175 -8.60 -0.51 -2.56
C PHE A 175 -8.17 0.24 -3.83
N GLY A 176 -7.60 1.44 -3.68
CA GLY A 176 -7.00 2.18 -4.78
C GLY A 176 -5.94 1.36 -5.52
N ILE A 177 -4.98 0.77 -4.81
CA ILE A 177 -3.95 -0.11 -5.42
C ILE A 177 -4.58 -1.29 -6.17
N ILE A 178 -5.54 -1.98 -5.54
CA ILE A 178 -6.10 -3.22 -6.09
C ILE A 178 -6.91 -2.96 -7.37
N LEU A 179 -7.62 -1.83 -7.42
CA LEU A 179 -8.51 -1.51 -8.54
C LEU A 179 -7.78 -0.80 -9.69
N SER A 180 -6.60 -0.22 -9.44
CA SER A 180 -5.88 0.60 -10.43
C SER A 180 -5.25 -0.24 -11.53
N ASN A 181 -5.51 0.15 -12.78
CA ASN A 181 -4.75 -0.30 -13.95
C ASN A 181 -3.71 0.74 -14.38
N ASN A 182 -3.99 2.02 -14.12
CA ASN A 182 -3.07 3.12 -14.35
C ASN A 182 -1.97 3.11 -13.27
N LEU A 183 -0.72 2.94 -13.69
CA LEU A 183 0.45 2.85 -12.82
C LEU A 183 0.71 4.14 -12.04
N LEU A 184 0.35 5.31 -12.56
CA LEU A 184 0.44 6.57 -11.82
C LEU A 184 -0.49 6.57 -10.61
N TYR A 185 -1.75 6.17 -10.80
CA TYR A 185 -2.72 6.10 -9.69
C TYR A 185 -2.32 5.01 -8.69
N MET A 186 -1.90 3.85 -9.19
CA MET A 186 -1.40 2.77 -8.33
C MET A 186 -0.20 3.26 -7.51
N TYR A 187 0.70 4.06 -8.10
CA TYR A 187 1.83 4.66 -7.43
C TYR A 187 1.43 5.68 -6.36
N THR A 188 0.50 6.60 -6.64
CA THR A 188 -0.01 7.55 -5.64
C THR A 188 -0.58 6.80 -4.44
N PHE A 189 -1.41 5.77 -4.68
CA PHE A 189 -1.93 4.94 -3.60
C PHE A 189 -0.84 4.11 -2.89
N TRP A 190 0.20 3.70 -3.61
CA TRP A 190 1.38 3.04 -3.05
C TRP A 190 2.09 3.94 -2.03
N GLU A 191 2.27 5.21 -2.35
CA GLU A 191 2.89 6.18 -1.44
C GLU A 191 1.99 6.53 -0.26
N VAL A 192 0.69 6.70 -0.49
CA VAL A 192 -0.28 6.90 0.61
C VAL A 192 -0.26 5.72 1.59
N THR A 193 -0.19 4.47 1.11
CA THR A 193 -0.05 3.31 2.03
C THR A 193 1.27 3.31 2.78
N SER A 194 2.39 3.70 2.15
CA SER A 194 3.69 3.87 2.83
C SER A 194 3.59 4.93 3.94
N LEU A 195 3.02 6.10 3.64
CA LEU A 195 2.84 7.18 4.61
C LEU A 195 1.94 6.76 5.77
N CYS A 196 0.80 6.13 5.48
CA CYS A 196 -0.10 5.64 6.51
C CYS A 196 0.59 4.59 7.40
N SER A 197 1.37 3.67 6.84
CA SER A 197 2.14 2.70 7.63
C SER A 197 3.15 3.38 8.57
N PHE A 198 3.86 4.40 8.08
CA PHE A 198 4.79 5.20 8.87
C PHE A 198 4.09 5.89 10.05
N LEU A 199 2.93 6.50 9.81
CA LEU A 199 2.14 7.16 10.85
C LEU A 199 1.57 6.20 11.89
N LEU A 200 1.19 4.98 11.49
CA LEU A 200 0.68 3.94 12.39
C LEU A 200 1.79 3.27 13.21
N ILE A 201 2.95 2.98 12.62
CA ILE A 201 4.10 2.43 13.36
C ILE A 201 4.61 3.47 14.38
N GLY A 202 4.64 4.74 14.01
CA GLY A 202 5.03 5.85 14.88
C GLY A 202 3.94 6.32 15.87
N TYR A 203 2.85 5.57 16.05
CA TYR A 203 1.70 6.00 16.86
C TYR A 203 2.09 6.37 18.31
N ALA A 204 2.86 5.51 18.97
CA ALA A 204 3.25 5.67 20.37
C ALA A 204 4.25 6.82 20.61
N ARG A 205 4.94 7.31 19.56
CA ARG A 205 5.96 8.38 19.62
C ARG A 205 7.14 8.14 20.57
N THR A 206 7.33 6.93 21.08
CA THR A 206 8.57 6.53 21.76
C THR A 206 9.75 6.57 20.79
N GLU A 207 10.97 6.74 21.28
CA GLU A 207 12.17 6.76 20.43
C GLU A 207 12.29 5.51 19.56
N GLU A 208 11.94 4.35 20.14
CA GLU A 208 11.91 3.08 19.43
C GLU A 208 10.85 3.05 18.32
N ALA A 209 9.62 3.52 18.59
CA ALA A 209 8.55 3.57 17.59
C ALA A 209 8.92 4.51 16.43
N VAL A 210 9.50 5.68 16.73
CA VAL A 210 9.96 6.64 15.73
C VAL A 210 11.08 6.03 14.87
N ARG A 211 12.09 5.41 15.48
CA ARG A 211 13.19 4.76 14.76
C ARG A 211 12.69 3.66 13.82
N ASN A 212 11.79 2.80 14.30
CA ASN A 212 11.22 1.72 13.49
C ASN A 212 10.28 2.24 12.39
N ALA A 213 9.53 3.32 12.64
CA ALA A 213 8.72 3.97 11.62
C ALA A 213 9.60 4.51 10.48
N PHE A 214 10.68 5.23 10.80
CA PHE A 214 11.62 5.71 9.78
C PHE A 214 12.34 4.57 9.05
N LYS A 215 12.67 3.47 9.76
CA LYS A 215 13.22 2.25 9.16
C LYS A 215 12.28 1.68 8.09
N ALA A 216 10.99 1.60 8.39
CA ALA A 216 9.99 1.19 7.40
C ALA A 216 9.85 2.18 6.26
N LEU A 217 9.84 3.48 6.56
CA LEU A 217 9.64 4.50 5.55
C LEU A 217 10.76 4.50 4.50
N TRP A 218 12.04 4.49 4.89
CA TRP A 218 13.12 4.56 3.90
C TRP A 218 13.20 3.31 3.01
N MET A 219 12.94 2.11 3.57
CA MET A 219 12.94 0.87 2.79
C MET A 219 11.80 0.88 1.76
N ASN A 220 10.62 1.38 2.14
CA ASN A 220 9.48 1.49 1.22
C ASN A 220 9.67 2.60 0.18
N LEU A 221 10.28 3.74 0.54
CA LEU A 221 10.63 4.81 -0.41
C LEU A 221 11.65 4.34 -1.44
N LEU A 222 12.59 3.46 -1.06
CA LEU A 222 13.50 2.85 -2.02
C LEU A 222 12.75 2.01 -3.07
N GLY A 223 11.73 1.27 -2.66
CA GLY A 223 10.82 0.58 -3.58
C GLY A 223 9.98 1.53 -4.42
N GLY A 224 9.44 2.59 -3.81
CA GLY A 224 8.71 3.65 -4.48
C GLY A 224 9.54 4.35 -5.57
N LEU A 225 10.83 4.57 -5.33
CA LEU A 225 11.76 5.07 -6.35
C LEU A 225 11.90 4.11 -7.53
N ALA A 226 12.03 2.80 -7.28
CA ALA A 226 12.07 1.81 -8.36
C ALA A 226 10.76 1.79 -9.17
N PHE A 227 9.61 1.94 -8.50
CA PHE A 227 8.31 2.09 -9.17
C PHE A 227 8.30 3.36 -10.04
N ALA A 228 8.72 4.51 -9.51
CA ALA A 228 8.77 5.76 -10.27
C ALA A 228 9.65 5.64 -11.53
N LEU A 229 10.81 4.98 -11.41
CA LEU A 229 11.68 4.69 -12.55
C LEU A 229 11.04 3.72 -13.55
N ALA A 230 10.27 2.73 -13.08
CA ALA A 230 9.53 1.82 -13.95
C ALA A 230 8.50 2.58 -14.80
N ILE A 231 7.74 3.52 -14.19
CA ILE A 231 6.79 4.39 -14.89
C ILE A 231 7.51 5.25 -15.93
N LEU A 232 8.63 5.89 -15.54
CA LEU A 232 9.43 6.72 -16.43
C LEU A 232 9.88 5.95 -17.68
N VAL A 233 10.49 4.78 -17.48
CA VAL A 233 11.00 3.93 -18.59
C VAL A 233 9.86 3.43 -19.47
N LEU A 234 8.76 2.98 -18.85
CA LEU A 234 7.60 2.47 -19.58
C LEU A 234 6.97 3.57 -20.46
N GLY A 235 6.71 4.73 -19.88
CA GLY A 235 6.06 5.82 -20.59
C GLY A 235 6.96 6.45 -21.66
N GLN A 236 8.27 6.57 -21.43
CA GLN A 236 9.19 7.12 -22.44
C GLN A 236 9.43 6.17 -23.63
N ARG A 237 9.47 4.85 -23.39
CA ARG A 237 9.77 3.87 -24.46
C ARG A 237 8.53 3.38 -25.19
N PHE A 238 7.42 3.22 -24.47
CA PHE A 238 6.22 2.55 -24.96
C PHE A 238 4.97 3.44 -24.94
N TYR A 239 5.07 4.69 -24.48
CA TYR A 239 3.99 5.67 -24.45
C TYR A 239 2.71 5.14 -23.76
N THR A 240 2.88 4.35 -22.71
CA THR A 240 1.78 3.81 -21.90
C THR A 240 2.12 3.85 -20.41
N VAL A 241 1.08 3.92 -19.59
CA VAL A 241 1.17 3.80 -18.12
C VAL A 241 0.22 2.72 -17.60
N GLU A 242 -0.30 1.86 -18.49
CA GLU A 242 -1.25 0.81 -18.11
C GLU A 242 -0.55 -0.50 -17.81
N LEU A 243 -0.86 -1.07 -16.65
CA LEU A 243 -0.35 -2.38 -16.25
C LEU A 243 -0.79 -3.48 -17.22
N ALA A 244 -2.05 -3.45 -17.68
CA ALA A 244 -2.53 -4.41 -18.68
C ALA A 244 -1.76 -4.34 -20.00
N THR A 245 -1.46 -3.13 -20.50
CA THR A 245 -0.67 -2.95 -21.72
C THR A 245 0.78 -3.38 -21.53
N LEU A 246 1.38 -3.14 -20.36
CA LEU A 246 2.71 -3.66 -20.04
C LEU A 246 2.76 -5.20 -20.15
N VAL A 247 1.74 -5.88 -19.62
CA VAL A 247 1.61 -7.34 -19.73
C VAL A 247 1.44 -7.80 -21.17
N GLU A 248 0.68 -7.08 -21.97
CA GLU A 248 0.50 -7.38 -23.40
C GLU A 248 1.79 -7.18 -24.20
N LEU A 249 2.50 -6.07 -23.98
CA LEU A 249 3.81 -5.80 -24.60
C LEU A 249 4.82 -6.91 -24.29
N GLY A 250 4.92 -7.33 -23.03
CA GLY A 250 5.85 -8.39 -22.65
C GLY A 250 5.47 -9.76 -23.23
N ARG A 251 4.18 -10.09 -23.35
CA ARG A 251 3.73 -11.32 -24.04
C ARG A 251 4.07 -11.32 -25.53
N ASN A 252 4.08 -10.14 -26.14
CA ASN A 252 4.48 -9.94 -27.54
C ASN A 252 6.01 -9.81 -27.71
N ASN A 253 6.81 -10.19 -26.70
CA ASN A 253 8.28 -10.18 -26.70
C ASN A 253 8.92 -8.79 -26.87
N PHE A 254 8.22 -7.71 -26.51
CA PHE A 254 8.86 -6.39 -26.41
C PHE A 254 9.83 -6.33 -25.22
N PRO A 255 10.91 -5.52 -25.28
CA PRO A 255 11.97 -5.48 -24.27
C PRO A 255 11.54 -4.72 -23.00
N VAL A 256 10.58 -5.28 -22.25
CA VAL A 256 10.03 -4.71 -21.01
C VAL A 256 10.71 -5.22 -19.74
N GLU A 257 11.74 -6.07 -19.85
CA GLU A 257 12.39 -6.75 -18.71
C GLU A 257 12.84 -5.79 -17.60
N LEU A 258 13.41 -4.62 -17.95
CA LEU A 258 13.84 -3.62 -16.98
C LEU A 258 12.66 -3.06 -16.17
N VAL A 259 11.55 -2.75 -16.84
CA VAL A 259 10.34 -2.25 -16.18
C VAL A 259 9.80 -3.31 -15.21
N VAL A 260 9.74 -4.57 -15.66
CA VAL A 260 9.28 -5.69 -14.82
C VAL A 260 10.22 -5.89 -13.63
N ALA A 261 11.54 -5.85 -13.82
CA ALA A 261 12.52 -6.00 -12.74
C ALA A 261 12.37 -4.90 -11.67
N LEU A 262 12.18 -3.65 -12.09
CA LEU A 262 11.96 -2.53 -11.18
C LEU A 262 10.65 -2.66 -10.38
N LEU A 263 9.57 -3.10 -11.02
CA LEU A 263 8.29 -3.33 -10.33
C LEU A 263 8.35 -4.53 -9.39
N VAL A 264 9.07 -5.61 -9.75
CA VAL A 264 9.31 -6.76 -8.86
C VAL A 264 10.15 -6.33 -7.65
N PHE A 265 11.21 -5.54 -7.86
CA PHE A 265 12.00 -4.97 -6.77
C PHE A 265 11.15 -4.10 -5.83
N CYS A 266 10.28 -3.24 -6.40
CA CYS A 266 9.30 -2.49 -5.61
C CYS A 266 8.41 -3.43 -4.79
N GLY A 267 7.92 -4.51 -5.40
CA GLY A 267 7.17 -5.58 -4.73
C GLY A 267 7.90 -6.14 -3.52
N PHE A 268 9.19 -6.49 -3.65
CA PHE A 268 10.02 -7.05 -2.58
C PHE A 268 10.12 -6.14 -1.35
N THR A 269 10.32 -4.84 -1.57
CA THR A 269 10.44 -3.89 -0.46
C THR A 269 9.16 -3.83 0.38
N LYS A 270 8.00 -3.78 -0.29
CA LYS A 270 6.68 -3.67 0.33
C LYS A 270 6.20 -4.99 0.94
N SER A 271 6.59 -6.13 0.38
CA SER A 271 6.32 -7.48 0.92
C SER A 271 7.33 -7.93 1.98
N ALA A 272 8.31 -7.08 2.34
CA ALA A 272 9.33 -7.39 3.34
C ALA A 272 10.21 -8.61 3.00
N MET A 273 10.45 -8.85 1.70
CA MET A 273 11.40 -9.88 1.27
C MET A 273 12.83 -9.50 1.64
N MET A 274 13.70 -10.49 1.87
CA MET A 274 15.09 -10.21 2.23
C MET A 274 15.84 -9.56 1.05
N PRO A 275 16.66 -8.50 1.30
CA PRO A 275 17.16 -8.02 2.60
C PRO A 275 16.28 -6.99 3.33
N PHE A 276 15.09 -6.66 2.81
CA PHE A 276 14.20 -5.62 3.35
C PHE A 276 13.27 -6.10 4.47
N SER A 277 13.39 -7.34 4.95
CA SER A 277 12.55 -7.88 6.03
C SER A 277 12.63 -7.13 7.37
N GLY A 278 13.73 -6.39 7.57
CA GLY A 278 14.02 -5.71 8.82
C GLY A 278 13.02 -4.60 9.21
N TRP A 279 12.26 -4.03 8.27
CA TRP A 279 11.22 -3.07 8.64
C TRP A 279 9.99 -3.75 9.23
N LEU A 280 9.63 -4.93 8.74
CA LEU A 280 8.46 -5.67 9.20
C LEU A 280 8.64 -6.13 10.64
N LEU A 281 9.85 -6.60 10.96
CA LEU A 281 10.24 -6.98 12.32
C LEU A 281 10.20 -5.79 13.28
N GLY A 282 10.63 -4.61 12.82
CA GLY A 282 10.59 -3.37 13.60
C GLY A 282 9.18 -2.81 13.80
N ALA A 283 8.26 -3.08 12.87
CA ALA A 283 6.88 -2.60 12.92
C ALA A 283 6.06 -3.23 14.07
N MET A 284 6.54 -4.31 14.70
CA MET A 284 5.85 -4.98 15.82
C MET A 284 5.76 -4.17 17.13
N VAL A 285 6.45 -3.02 17.18
CA VAL A 285 6.33 -2.01 18.24
C VAL A 285 4.95 -1.30 18.19
N ALA A 286 4.29 -1.32 17.04
CA ALA A 286 2.98 -0.73 16.87
C ALA A 286 1.90 -1.47 17.70
N PRO A 287 0.77 -0.81 18.01
CA PRO A 287 -0.37 -1.46 18.62
C PRO A 287 -0.83 -2.67 17.79
N THR A 288 -1.27 -3.75 18.45
CA THR A 288 -1.61 -5.02 17.78
C THR A 288 -2.57 -4.90 16.59
N PRO A 289 -3.58 -4.00 16.58
CA PRO A 289 -4.42 -3.81 15.40
C PRO A 289 -3.67 -3.27 14.18
N VAL A 290 -2.63 -2.45 14.37
CA VAL A 290 -1.74 -2.01 13.28
C VAL A 290 -1.00 -3.19 12.70
N SER A 291 -0.41 -4.02 13.56
CA SER A 291 0.28 -5.23 13.14
C SER A 291 -0.66 -6.16 12.36
N ALA A 292 -1.88 -6.39 12.87
CA ALA A 292 -2.88 -7.18 12.15
C ALA A 292 -3.21 -6.60 10.77
N LEU A 293 -3.39 -5.28 10.67
CA LEU A 293 -3.69 -4.61 9.40
C LEU A 293 -2.53 -4.76 8.40
N LEU A 294 -1.32 -4.34 8.80
CA LEU A 294 -0.15 -4.28 7.92
C LEU A 294 0.38 -5.66 7.52
N HIS A 295 0.42 -6.61 8.45
CA HIS A 295 1.03 -7.93 8.24
C HIS A 295 0.04 -8.96 7.69
N SER A 296 -1.23 -8.93 8.12
CA SER A 296 -2.17 -9.99 7.73
C SER A 296 -2.91 -9.68 6.44
N SER A 297 -3.48 -8.48 6.29
CA SER A 297 -4.51 -8.27 5.26
C SER A 297 -4.11 -7.35 4.11
N THR A 298 -3.09 -6.50 4.27
CA THR A 298 -2.95 -5.36 3.35
C THR A 298 -1.52 -5.06 2.86
N MET A 299 -0.67 -4.44 3.68
CA MET A 299 0.56 -3.79 3.20
C MET A 299 1.51 -4.78 2.52
N VAL A 300 1.84 -5.89 3.18
CA VAL A 300 2.72 -6.91 2.59
C VAL A 300 2.11 -7.58 1.36
N LYS A 301 0.77 -7.70 1.34
CA LYS A 301 0.04 -8.26 0.20
C LYS A 301 -0.01 -7.32 -1.00
N ALA A 302 0.17 -6.01 -0.83
CA ALA A 302 0.29 -5.09 -1.96
C ALA A 302 1.54 -5.40 -2.81
N GLY A 303 2.67 -5.71 -2.14
CA GLY A 303 3.90 -6.16 -2.80
C GLY A 303 3.69 -7.44 -3.61
N VAL A 304 3.10 -8.44 -2.97
CA VAL A 304 2.79 -9.73 -3.59
C VAL A 304 1.76 -9.59 -4.73
N PHE A 305 0.75 -8.75 -4.56
CA PHE A 305 -0.26 -8.47 -5.58
C PHE A 305 0.37 -7.95 -6.87
N LEU A 306 1.29 -6.98 -6.76
CA LEU A 306 2.00 -6.43 -7.91
C LEU A 306 2.84 -7.51 -8.62
N ILE A 307 3.60 -8.32 -7.87
CA ILE A 307 4.42 -9.40 -8.43
C ILE A 307 3.53 -10.44 -9.14
N ILE A 308 2.42 -10.83 -8.52
CA ILE A 308 1.50 -11.82 -9.11
C ILE A 308 0.88 -11.30 -10.41
N LYS A 309 0.51 -10.00 -10.47
CA LYS A 309 0.01 -9.37 -11.71
C LYS A 309 1.03 -9.42 -12.85
N LEU A 310 2.32 -9.42 -12.53
CA LEU A 310 3.41 -9.52 -13.49
C LEU A 310 3.80 -10.96 -13.83
N THR A 311 3.24 -11.98 -13.16
CA THR A 311 3.56 -13.41 -13.41
C THR A 311 3.56 -13.82 -14.89
N PRO A 312 2.64 -13.36 -15.76
CA PRO A 312 2.70 -13.71 -17.18
C PRO A 312 3.98 -13.26 -17.90
N LEU A 313 4.74 -12.36 -17.29
CA LEU A 313 6.04 -11.85 -17.76
C LEU A 313 7.23 -12.44 -16.98
N LEU A 314 6.96 -13.17 -15.88
CA LEU A 314 7.98 -13.80 -15.06
C LEU A 314 8.18 -15.24 -15.58
N GLY A 315 9.41 -15.56 -15.97
CA GLY A 315 9.77 -16.88 -16.49
C GLY A 315 11.25 -17.15 -16.28
N GLY A 316 11.90 -17.80 -17.25
CA GLY A 316 13.36 -18.00 -17.26
C GLY A 316 14.18 -16.73 -17.55
N ASN A 317 13.57 -15.55 -17.47
CA ASN A 317 14.22 -14.26 -17.68
C ASN A 317 14.77 -13.68 -16.36
N HIS A 318 15.59 -12.63 -16.45
CA HIS A 318 16.21 -11.98 -15.29
C HIS A 318 15.23 -11.61 -14.17
N PRO A 319 14.09 -10.91 -14.41
CA PRO A 319 13.15 -10.57 -13.34
C PRO A 319 12.48 -11.81 -12.73
N GLY A 320 12.19 -12.84 -13.51
CA GLY A 320 11.62 -14.09 -13.02
C GLY A 320 12.59 -14.88 -12.13
N VAL A 321 13.85 -15.02 -12.55
CA VAL A 321 14.91 -15.65 -11.74
C VAL A 321 15.14 -14.87 -10.45
N MET A 322 15.15 -13.54 -10.51
CA MET A 322 15.25 -12.69 -9.33
C MET A 322 14.09 -12.94 -8.35
N ALA A 323 12.84 -13.00 -8.82
CA ALA A 323 11.67 -13.30 -8.01
C ALA A 323 11.74 -14.68 -7.35
N MET A 324 12.10 -15.72 -8.12
CA MET A 324 12.22 -17.08 -7.60
C MET A 324 13.34 -17.21 -6.55
N PHE A 325 14.51 -16.65 -6.83
CA PHE A 325 15.65 -16.76 -5.93
C PHE A 325 15.43 -15.98 -4.63
N VAL A 326 15.01 -14.72 -4.72
CA VAL A 326 14.76 -13.88 -3.53
C VAL A 326 13.59 -14.42 -2.71
N GLY A 327 12.51 -14.86 -3.37
CA GLY A 327 11.37 -15.48 -2.71
C GLY A 327 11.74 -16.79 -2.00
N GLY A 328 12.43 -17.69 -2.69
CA GLY A 328 12.87 -18.97 -2.12
C GLY A 328 13.86 -18.82 -0.97
N ALA A 329 14.84 -17.93 -1.11
CA ALA A 329 15.77 -17.61 -0.03
C ALA A 329 15.04 -16.97 1.17
N THR A 330 14.10 -16.05 0.91
CA THR A 330 13.29 -15.41 1.95
C THR A 330 12.50 -16.44 2.73
N PHE A 331 11.77 -17.32 2.04
CA PHE A 331 11.02 -18.42 2.65
C PHE A 331 11.91 -19.28 3.55
N PHE A 332 13.01 -19.80 3.02
CA PHE A 332 13.90 -20.70 3.76
C PHE A 332 14.44 -20.06 5.04
N PHE A 333 15.07 -18.89 4.93
CA PHE A 333 15.70 -18.24 6.08
C PHE A 333 14.66 -17.69 7.08
N ALA A 334 13.52 -17.16 6.62
CA ALA A 334 12.47 -16.67 7.51
C ALA A 334 11.79 -17.81 8.27
N SER A 335 11.56 -18.96 7.63
CA SER A 335 11.05 -20.16 8.32
C SER A 335 12.03 -20.66 9.38
N CYS A 336 13.33 -20.74 9.08
CA CYS A 336 14.34 -21.09 10.08
C CYS A 336 14.37 -20.08 11.25
N ALA A 337 14.29 -18.78 10.95
CA ALA A 337 14.27 -17.74 11.96
C ALA A 337 13.00 -17.82 12.84
N ALA A 338 11.83 -18.10 12.27
CA ALA A 338 10.56 -18.22 13.00
C ALA A 338 10.62 -19.28 14.11
N ILE A 339 11.22 -20.44 13.83
CA ILE A 339 11.37 -21.56 14.78
C ILE A 339 12.27 -21.15 15.97
N SER A 340 13.23 -20.26 15.74
CA SER A 340 14.17 -19.81 16.78
C SER A 340 13.65 -18.70 17.69
N GLN A 341 12.52 -18.06 17.35
CA GLN A 341 12.00 -16.93 18.12
C GLN A 341 11.17 -17.39 19.34
N SER A 342 11.38 -16.72 20.48
CA SER A 342 10.59 -16.95 21.70
C SER A 342 9.44 -15.96 21.90
N ASP A 343 9.44 -14.83 21.17
CA ASP A 343 8.41 -13.79 21.24
C ASP A 343 7.30 -14.05 20.21
N GLY A 344 6.05 -14.14 20.67
CA GLY A 344 4.91 -14.46 19.80
C GLY A 344 4.70 -13.47 18.65
N LYS A 345 4.92 -12.16 18.85
CA LYS A 345 4.79 -11.18 17.76
C LYS A 345 5.92 -11.34 16.73
N LYS A 346 7.13 -11.65 17.17
CA LYS A 346 8.26 -11.91 16.26
C LYS A 346 8.07 -13.22 15.50
N VAL A 347 7.57 -14.28 16.14
CA VAL A 347 7.22 -15.53 15.46
C VAL A 347 6.20 -15.26 14.34
N LEU A 348 5.13 -14.52 14.64
CA LEU A 348 4.13 -14.12 13.64
C LEU A 348 4.71 -13.24 12.53
N ALA A 349 5.66 -12.35 12.85
CA ALA A 349 6.35 -11.52 11.86
C ALA A 349 7.14 -12.39 10.88
N TYR A 350 7.97 -13.31 11.36
CA TYR A 350 8.73 -14.22 10.50
C TYR A 350 7.84 -15.17 9.73
N SER A 351 6.76 -15.65 10.34
CA SER A 351 5.74 -16.46 9.65
C SER A 351 4.99 -15.69 8.56
N THR A 352 4.98 -14.35 8.61
CA THR A 352 4.42 -13.51 7.55
C THR A 352 5.45 -13.28 6.43
N ILE A 353 6.74 -13.25 6.77
CA ILE A 353 7.84 -13.05 5.81
C ILE A 353 8.10 -14.33 5.01
N SER A 354 8.02 -15.49 5.65
CA SER A 354 8.05 -16.79 4.99
C SER A 354 6.79 -17.02 4.19
#